data_AF-A0A0L7AXN0-F1
#
_entry.id   AF-A0A0L7AXN0-F1
#
_cell.length_a   1.000
_cell.length_b   1.000
_cell.length_c   1.000
_cell.angle_alpha   90.00
_cell.angle_beta   90.00
_cell.angle_gamma   90.00
#
_symmetry.space_group_name_H-M   'P 1'
#
loop_
_entity.id
_entity.type
_entity.pdbx_description
1 polymer ?
#
loop_
_entity_poly.entity_id
_entity_poly.type
_entity_poly.pdbx_seq_one_letter_code
_entity_poly.pdbx_strand_id
1 'polypeptide(L)' 'MGLGLGSGLDRYRTIIETRGGTFQTRAGQAHWQLDVSIPAKN' A
#
# COMPACT_ATOMS: atom_id res chain seq x y z
N MET A 1 10.37 1.89 -9.70
CA MET A 1 10.13 0.48 -10.09
C MET A 1 9.04 -0.08 -9.20
N GLY A 2 7.79 -0.11 -9.68
CA GLY A 2 6.66 -0.65 -8.92
C GLY A 2 6.70 -2.18 -8.95
N LEU A 3 6.50 -2.83 -7.80
CA LEU A 3 6.65 -4.28 -7.56
C LEU A 3 5.65 -5.20 -8.32
N GLY A 4 5.02 -4.75 -9.41
CA GLY A 4 4.13 -5.61 -10.22
C GLY A 4 3.03 -6.29 -9.40
N LEU A 5 2.44 -5.59 -8.43
CA LEU A 5 1.63 -6.16 -7.35
C LEU A 5 0.22 -6.66 -7.77
N GLY A 6 -0.04 -6.81 -9.06
CA GLY A 6 -1.35 -7.21 -9.61
C GLY A 6 -2.43 -6.13 -9.42
N SER A 7 -3.52 -6.27 -10.18
CA SER A 7 -4.65 -5.31 -10.19
C SER A 7 -5.32 -5.14 -8.83
N GLY A 8 -5.19 -6.13 -7.93
CA GLY A 8 -5.76 -6.10 -6.58
C GLY A 8 -5.09 -5.09 -5.65
N LEU A 9 -3.75 -5.14 -5.51
CA LEU A 9 -3.04 -4.25 -4.60
C LEU A 9 -3.01 -2.81 -5.11
N ASP A 10 -3.05 -2.61 -6.42
CA ASP A 10 -3.19 -1.28 -7.04
C ASP A 10 -4.53 -0.61 -6.70
N ARG A 11 -5.62 -1.41 -6.68
CA ARG A 11 -6.93 -0.93 -6.23
C ARG A 11 -6.90 -0.49 -4.77
N TYR A 12 -6.28 -1.27 -3.88
CA TYR A 12 -6.20 -0.91 -2.46
C TYR A 12 -5.33 0.33 -2.25
N ARG A 13 -4.18 0.42 -2.93
CA ARG A 13 -3.35 1.63 -2.96
C ARG A 13 -4.19 2.85 -3.32
N THR A 14 -4.91 2.78 -4.45
CA THR A 14 -5.75 3.87 -4.94
C THR A 14 -6.78 4.29 -3.90
N ILE A 15 -7.51 3.35 -3.29
CA ILE A 15 -8.54 3.64 -2.27
C ILE A 15 -7.92 4.35 -1.06
N ILE A 16 -6.81 3.83 -0.56
CA ILE A 16 -6.16 4.32 0.67
C ILE A 16 -5.56 5.72 0.44
N GLU A 17 -4.80 5.89 -0.64
CA GLU A 17 -4.18 7.18 -0.98
C GLU A 17 -5.24 8.25 -1.30
N THR A 18 -6.33 7.89 -1.98
CA THR A 18 -7.46 8.82 -2.23
C THR A 18 -8.11 9.30 -0.94
N ARG A 19 -8.08 8.51 0.13
CA ARG A 19 -8.64 8.88 1.44
C ARG A 19 -7.66 9.63 2.33
N GLY A 20 -6.44 9.89 1.86
CA GLY A 20 -5.37 10.56 2.61
C GLY A 20 -4.53 9.62 3.47
N GLY A 21 -4.63 8.30 3.24
CA GLY A 21 -3.74 7.31 3.85
C GLY A 21 -2.45 7.11 3.07
N THR A 22 -1.58 6.24 3.57
CA THR A 22 -0.34 5.84 2.88
C THR A 22 -0.34 4.35 2.57
N PHE A 23 0.31 3.97 1.46
CA PHE A 23 0.43 2.58 1.02
C PHE A 23 1.83 2.32 0.47
N GLN A 24 2.69 1.67 1.25
CA GLN A 24 4.09 1.45 0.91
C GLN A 24 4.46 -0.02 1.00
N THR A 25 5.16 -0.52 -0.02
CA THR A 25 5.71 -1.87 -0.01
C THR A 25 7.22 -1.81 0.15
N ARG A 26 7.74 -2.49 1.17
CA ARG A 26 9.18 -2.62 1.42
C ARG A 26 9.61 -4.06 1.11
N ALA A 27 10.51 -4.22 0.16
CA ALA A 27 11.20 -5.48 -0.05
C ALA A 27 12.30 -5.63 1.01
N GLY A 28 12.18 -6.62 1.90
CA GLY A 28 13.25 -7.04 2.81
C GLY A 28 14.05 -8.20 2.21
N GLN A 29 15.16 -8.58 2.87
CA GLN A 29 16.04 -9.66 2.39
C GLN A 29 15.36 -11.04 2.30
N ALA A 30 14.36 -11.32 3.15
CA ALA A 30 13.69 -12.63 3.21
C ALA A 30 12.18 -12.59 2.90
N HIS A 31 11.55 -11.43 2.99
CA HIS A 31 10.12 -11.25 2.72
C HIS A 31 9.83 -9.80 2.34
N TRP A 32 8.72 -9.59 1.64
CA TRP A 32 8.18 -8.25 1.43
C TRP A 32 7.20 -7.91 2.55
N GLN A 33 7.13 -6.63 2.89
CA GLN A 33 6.19 -6.07 3.86
C GLN A 33 5.35 -5.01 3.17
N LEU A 34 4.10 -4.89 3.61
CA LEU A 34 3.18 -3.84 3.21
C LEU A 34 2.86 -2.99 4.44
N ASP A 35 3.25 -1.72 4.38
CA ASP A 35 2.94 -0.69 5.35
C ASP A 35 1.77 0.15 4.84
N VAL A 36 0.74 0.29 5.68
CA VAL A 36 -0.49 1.01 5.34
C VAL A 36 -0.91 1.87 6.51
N SER A 37 -1.06 3.17 6.27
CA SER A 37 -1.73 4.07 7.21
C SER A 37 -3.16 4.33 6.74
N ILE A 38 -4.13 4.00 7.58
CA ILE A 38 -5.55 4.28 7.33
C ILE A 38 -5.93 5.52 8.15
N PRO A 39 -6.42 6.60 7.50
CA PRO A 39 -6.87 7.78 8.22
C PRO A 39 -8.12 7.42 9.01
N ALA A 40 -8.04 7.52 10.34
CA ALA A 40 -9.19 7.39 11.21
C ALA A 40 -10.02 8.68 11.08
N LYS A 41 -11.31 8.54 10.75
CA LYS A 41 -12.25 9.65 10.93
C LYS A 41 -12.52 9.78 12.42
N ASN A 42 -12.17 10.92 12.99
CA ASN A 42 -12.68 11.35 14.28
C ASN A 42 -14.13 11.83 14.12
#